data_AF-A0A919IY27-F1
#
_entry.id   AF-A0A919IY27-F1
#
_cell.length_a   1.000
_cell.length_b   1.000
_cell.length_c   1.000
_cell.angle_alpha   90.00
_cell.angle_beta   90.00
_cell.angle_gamma   90.00
#
_symmetry.space_group_name_H-M   'P 1'
#
loop_
_entity.id
_entity.type
_entity.pdbx_description
1 polymer ?
#
loop_
_entity_poly.entity_id
_entity_poly.type
_entity_poly.pdbx_seq_one_letter_code
_entity_poly.pdbx_strand_id
1 'polypeptide(L)'
;MVRRTEEDLTGFDCAAADVPLDYDRPSGATTTIAPGRRPADDPARRIGTIFVNPGGPGGAGRGLVTAADQFVPPEVRARFDIVGFDPRGIGAGCVRDAGPVLEHMSTLTVAKDLDQLRKAVGDREINYIGFSYGTMVGATYANLFPENVRALVIDGNVDPECDKAGARCAFSGNARPKFDALRDRLRQGPADVSDLGGGSAPSTLIGCLPGDRPVVRARPPDVRRGGLRQPAEDQ
;
A
#
# COMPACT_ATOMS: atom_id res chain seq x y z
N MET A 1 10.49 -9.63 16.03
CA MET A 1 9.53 -8.51 16.03
C MET A 1 10.34 -7.22 15.90
N VAL A 2 10.51 -6.71 14.69
CA VAL A 2 11.24 -5.44 14.46
C VAL A 2 10.20 -4.33 14.54
N ARG A 3 10.29 -3.47 15.56
CA ARG A 3 9.50 -2.25 15.65
C ARG A 3 10.04 -1.31 14.57
N ARG A 4 9.23 -0.94 13.57
CA ARG A 4 9.61 0.09 12.60
C ARG A 4 8.87 1.38 12.91
N THR A 5 9.57 2.36 13.51
CA THR A 5 9.08 3.73 13.73
C THR A 5 9.33 4.58 12.48
N GLU A 6 8.87 5.84 12.42
CA GLU A 6 9.24 6.75 11.30
C GLU A 6 10.76 6.94 11.16
N GLU A 7 11.54 6.65 12.20
CA GLU A 7 13.00 6.63 12.17
C GLU A 7 13.55 5.55 11.22
N ASP A 8 12.80 4.49 10.92
CA ASP A 8 13.20 3.47 9.95
C ASP A 8 13.05 3.92 8.48
N LEU A 9 12.44 5.08 8.24
CA LEU A 9 12.36 5.73 6.94
C LEU A 9 13.42 6.81 6.75
N THR A 10 14.41 6.88 7.64
CA THR A 10 15.56 7.77 7.47
C THR A 10 16.26 7.47 6.14
N GLY A 11 16.21 8.43 5.20
CA GLY A 11 16.71 8.26 3.83
C GLY A 11 15.63 8.01 2.75
N PHE A 12 14.35 7.97 3.13
CA PHE A 12 13.21 7.85 2.23
C PHE A 12 12.31 9.09 2.33
N ASP A 13 11.67 9.46 1.22
CA ASP A 13 10.73 10.58 1.24
C ASP A 13 9.37 10.10 1.77
N CYS A 14 8.75 10.91 2.63
CA CYS A 14 7.39 10.68 3.11
C CYS A 14 6.48 11.78 2.56
N ALA A 15 5.24 11.43 2.22
CA ALA A 15 4.23 12.40 1.84
C ALA A 15 2.86 12.03 2.42
N ALA A 16 1.89 12.89 2.18
CA ALA A 16 0.48 12.68 2.46
C ALA A 16 -0.31 13.05 1.21
N ALA A 17 -1.26 12.20 0.82
CA ALA A 17 -2.17 12.44 -0.28
C ALA A 17 -3.60 12.37 0.22
N ASP A 18 -4.34 13.47 0.07
CA ASP A 18 -5.76 13.48 0.41
C ASP A 18 -6.56 12.88 -0.73
N VAL A 19 -7.40 11.91 -0.38
CA VAL A 19 -8.29 11.21 -1.29
C VAL A 19 -9.73 11.29 -0.77
N PRO A 20 -10.75 11.17 -1.63
CA PRO A 20 -12.12 11.09 -1.17
C PRO A 20 -12.30 9.96 -0.15
N LEU A 21 -12.96 10.28 0.97
CA LEU A 21 -13.44 9.28 1.91
C LEU A 21 -14.42 8.35 1.19
N ASP A 22 -15.36 8.95 0.46
CA ASP A 22 -16.42 8.32 -0.31
C ASP A 22 -16.29 8.73 -1.79
N TYR A 23 -16.01 7.76 -2.67
CA TYR A 23 -15.86 8.05 -4.10
C TYR A 23 -17.19 8.25 -4.84
N ASP A 24 -18.33 7.94 -4.21
CA ASP A 24 -19.64 8.30 -4.74
C ASP A 24 -19.99 9.77 -4.40
N ARG A 25 -19.24 10.37 -3.46
CA ARG A 25 -19.29 11.80 -3.11
C ARG A 25 -17.88 12.41 -3.15
N PRO A 26 -17.28 12.53 -4.35
CA PRO A 26 -15.85 12.86 -4.49
C PRO A 26 -15.45 14.27 -4.03
N SER A 27 -16.41 15.20 -3.92
CA SER A 27 -16.20 16.55 -3.37
C SER A 27 -16.53 16.65 -1.87
N GLY A 28 -16.77 15.51 -1.21
CA GLY A 28 -17.12 15.42 0.21
C GLY A 28 -15.91 15.39 1.13
N ALA A 29 -16.06 14.68 2.26
CA ALA A 29 -14.97 14.46 3.20
C ALA A 29 -13.81 13.70 2.56
N THR A 30 -12.60 13.95 3.04
CA THR A 30 -11.37 13.27 2.61
C THR A 30 -10.79 12.40 3.72
N THR A 31 -9.95 11.47 3.33
CA THR A 31 -9.03 10.71 4.20
C THR A 31 -7.62 10.83 3.63
N THR A 32 -6.61 10.62 4.46
CA THR A 32 -5.21 10.78 4.05
C THR A 32 -4.54 9.42 3.84
N ILE A 33 -3.94 9.23 2.66
CA ILE A 33 -3.03 8.13 2.37
C ILE A 33 -1.59 8.59 2.61
N ALA A 34 -0.81 7.78 3.31
CA ALA A 34 0.59 8.07 3.62
C ALA A 34 1.52 7.16 2.79
N PRO A 35 2.09 7.66 1.68
CA PRO A 35 3.13 6.96 0.96
C PRO A 35 4.53 7.19 1.55
N GLY A 36 5.38 6.16 1.40
CA GLY A 36 6.84 6.26 1.48
C GLY A 36 7.43 6.08 0.09
N ARG A 37 8.48 6.83 -0.23
CA ARG A 37 9.20 6.77 -1.52
C ARG A 37 10.68 6.51 -1.32
N ARG A 38 11.18 5.53 -2.07
CA ARG A 38 12.60 5.37 -2.39
C ARG A 38 12.85 6.01 -3.76
N PRO A 39 13.66 7.07 -3.88
CA PRO A 39 14.05 7.60 -5.17
C PRO A 39 14.78 6.56 -6.03
N ALA A 40 14.69 6.71 -7.35
CA ALA A 40 15.55 5.97 -8.28
C ALA A 40 17.04 6.23 -7.97
N ASP A 41 17.89 5.21 -8.11
CA ASP A 41 19.34 5.37 -7.85
C ASP A 41 20.02 6.29 -8.89
N ASP A 42 19.41 6.46 -10.08
CA ASP A 42 19.81 7.42 -11.11
C ASP A 42 18.61 8.31 -11.52
N PRO A 43 18.35 9.40 -10.77
CA PRO A 43 17.22 10.29 -11.03
C PRO A 43 17.26 10.96 -12.40
N ALA A 44 18.46 11.19 -12.96
CA ALA A 44 18.64 11.81 -14.26
C ALA A 44 18.11 10.94 -15.42
N ARG A 45 18.03 9.62 -15.21
CA ARG A 45 17.49 8.68 -16.20
C ARG A 45 16.19 8.02 -15.74
N ARG A 46 15.50 8.57 -14.73
CA ARG A 46 14.24 8.03 -14.21
C ARG A 46 13.19 7.82 -15.31
N ILE A 47 12.54 6.66 -15.29
CA ILE A 47 11.46 6.25 -16.21
C ILE A 47 10.08 6.53 -15.60
N GLY A 48 9.89 6.27 -14.31
CA GLY A 48 8.59 6.41 -13.66
C GLY A 48 8.61 5.88 -12.23
N THR A 49 7.42 5.53 -11.72
CA THR A 49 7.22 4.98 -10.38
C THR A 49 6.78 3.52 -10.45
N ILE A 50 7.25 2.69 -9.52
CA ILE A 50 6.71 1.37 -9.21
C ILE A 50 5.99 1.46 -7.87
N PHE A 51 4.70 1.20 -7.88
CA PHE A 51 3.89 1.10 -6.67
C PHE A 51 3.96 -0.32 -6.10
N VAL A 52 4.15 -0.43 -4.80
CA VAL A 52 4.32 -1.72 -4.12
C VAL A 52 3.28 -1.89 -3.00
N ASN A 53 2.73 -3.10 -2.87
CA ASN A 53 1.79 -3.42 -1.81
C ASN A 53 2.07 -4.82 -1.21
N PRO A 54 2.24 -4.94 0.12
CA PRO A 54 2.61 -6.21 0.76
C PRO A 54 1.44 -7.19 0.92
N GLY A 55 0.19 -6.74 0.73
CA GLY A 55 -1.02 -7.52 0.97
C GLY A 55 -1.48 -7.57 2.43
N GLY A 56 -2.08 -8.69 2.82
CA GLY A 56 -2.58 -8.92 4.17
C GLY A 56 -3.86 -8.22 4.63
N PRO A 57 -4.79 -7.77 3.77
CA PRO A 57 -5.37 -6.41 3.71
C PRO A 57 -4.97 -5.29 4.71
N GLY A 58 -4.41 -5.58 5.90
CA GLY A 58 -3.93 -4.64 6.90
C GLY A 58 -2.42 -4.43 6.93
N GLY A 59 -1.68 -4.90 5.91
CA GLY A 59 -0.24 -4.65 5.82
C GLY A 59 0.08 -3.19 5.51
N ALA A 60 0.84 -2.52 6.39
CA ALA A 60 1.35 -1.17 6.14
C ALA A 60 2.40 -1.22 5.02
N GLY A 61 2.08 -0.61 3.88
CA GLY A 61 2.92 -0.65 2.68
C GLY A 61 3.97 0.46 2.61
N ARG A 62 3.84 1.57 3.38
CA ARG A 62 4.77 2.71 3.30
C ARG A 62 6.23 2.29 3.56
N GLY A 63 6.42 1.34 4.48
CA GLY A 63 7.74 0.84 4.89
C GLY A 63 8.29 -0.25 3.97
N LEU A 64 7.54 -0.73 2.98
CA LEU A 64 8.00 -1.79 2.08
C LEU A 64 9.16 -1.31 1.18
N VAL A 65 9.24 -0.01 0.94
CA VAL A 65 10.30 0.62 0.14
C VAL A 65 11.71 0.39 0.71
N THR A 66 11.83 0.12 2.01
CA THR A 66 13.12 -0.14 2.67
C THR A 66 13.67 -1.52 2.37
N ALA A 67 12.82 -2.43 1.86
CA ALA A 67 13.18 -3.78 1.46
C ALA A 67 13.17 -3.96 -0.07
N ALA A 68 13.17 -2.86 -0.84
CA ALA A 68 13.05 -2.91 -2.29
C ALA A 68 14.15 -3.73 -2.98
N ASP A 69 15.34 -3.82 -2.38
CA ASP A 69 16.44 -4.65 -2.88
C ASP A 69 16.14 -6.16 -2.85
N GLN A 70 15.19 -6.61 -2.04
CA GLN A 70 14.79 -8.01 -1.92
C GLN A 70 13.91 -8.47 -3.10
N PHE A 71 13.21 -7.54 -3.76
CA PHE A 71 12.20 -7.89 -4.77
C PHE A 71 12.25 -7.02 -6.04
N VAL A 72 13.08 -5.96 -6.08
CA VAL A 72 13.32 -5.14 -7.26
C VAL A 72 14.82 -5.18 -7.62
N PRO A 73 15.18 -5.72 -8.79
CA PRO A 73 16.57 -5.79 -9.25
C PRO A 73 17.24 -4.40 -9.32
N PRO A 74 18.57 -4.31 -9.16
CA PRO A 74 19.30 -3.04 -9.16
C PRO A 74 19.09 -2.23 -10.44
N GLU A 75 19.00 -2.87 -11.61
CA GLU A 75 18.78 -2.20 -12.89
C GLU A 75 17.42 -1.47 -12.93
N VAL A 76 16.42 -2.03 -12.25
CA VAL A 76 15.09 -1.45 -12.13
C VAL A 76 15.09 -0.34 -11.08
N ARG A 77 15.68 -0.57 -9.90
CA ARG A 77 15.81 0.47 -8.85
C ARG A 77 16.63 1.67 -9.30
N ALA A 78 17.55 1.50 -10.25
CA ALA A 78 18.28 2.61 -10.85
C ALA A 78 17.38 3.56 -11.64
N ARG A 79 16.24 3.07 -12.17
CA ARG A 79 15.43 3.81 -13.15
C ARG A 79 14.03 4.12 -12.67
N PHE A 80 13.59 3.58 -11.54
CA PHE A 80 12.24 3.78 -11.02
C PHE A 80 12.27 4.24 -9.56
N ASP A 81 11.43 5.21 -9.24
CA ASP A 81 11.06 5.45 -7.86
C ASP A 81 10.24 4.27 -7.35
N ILE A 82 10.46 3.82 -6.12
CA ILE A 82 9.63 2.79 -5.50
C ILE A 82 8.74 3.47 -4.47
N VAL A 83 7.43 3.36 -4.64
CA VAL A 83 6.43 3.96 -3.75
C VAL A 83 5.61 2.87 -3.08
N GLY A 84 5.75 2.76 -1.77
CA GLY A 84 4.86 1.98 -0.92
C GLY A 84 3.83 2.89 -0.27
N PHE A 85 2.63 2.40 0.00
CA PHE A 85 1.59 3.19 0.64
C PHE A 85 0.84 2.38 1.69
N ASP A 86 0.42 3.04 2.76
CA ASP A 86 -0.52 2.47 3.71
C ASP A 86 -1.93 2.62 3.13
N PRO A 87 -2.69 1.52 2.90
CA PRO A 87 -4.09 1.64 2.50
C PRO A 87 -4.90 2.45 3.53
N ARG A 88 -6.01 3.07 3.08
CA ARG A 88 -6.94 3.79 3.95
C ARG A 88 -7.25 3.01 5.24
N GLY A 89 -7.16 3.67 6.39
CA GLY A 89 -7.40 3.06 7.71
C GLY A 89 -6.27 2.14 8.22
N ILE A 90 -5.17 1.97 7.49
CA ILE A 90 -4.00 1.17 7.89
C ILE A 90 -2.83 2.09 8.25
N GLY A 91 -1.94 1.61 9.13
CA GLY A 91 -0.69 2.29 9.47
C GLY A 91 -0.90 3.73 9.93
N ALA A 92 -0.25 4.69 9.26
CA ALA A 92 -0.37 6.10 9.63
C ALA A 92 -1.78 6.69 9.45
N GLY A 93 -2.67 6.05 8.69
CA GLY A 93 -4.08 6.43 8.57
C GLY A 93 -4.97 5.91 9.70
N CYS A 94 -4.51 4.89 10.44
CA CYS A 94 -5.33 4.20 11.44
C CYS A 94 -5.79 5.13 12.58
N VAL A 95 -4.86 5.81 13.25
CA VAL A 95 -5.21 6.68 14.39
C VAL A 95 -5.97 7.93 13.98
N ARG A 96 -5.80 8.39 12.73
CA ARG A 96 -6.43 9.61 12.22
C ARG A 96 -7.89 9.39 11.81
N ASP A 97 -8.17 8.28 11.12
CA ASP A 97 -9.41 8.14 10.35
C ASP A 97 -10.23 6.88 10.71
N ALA A 98 -9.85 6.13 11.76
CA ALA A 98 -10.41 4.82 12.11
C ALA A 98 -11.95 4.73 12.23
N GLY A 99 -12.66 5.83 12.47
CA GLY A 99 -14.12 5.79 12.52
C GLY A 99 -14.73 5.88 11.12
N PRO A 100 -14.69 7.06 10.47
CA PRO A 100 -15.37 7.30 9.19
C PRO A 100 -14.90 6.39 8.04
N VAL A 101 -13.66 5.92 8.07
CA VAL A 101 -13.12 5.10 6.99
C VAL A 101 -13.74 3.70 6.95
N LEU A 102 -14.20 3.13 8.08
CA LEU A 102 -14.70 1.75 8.15
C LEU A 102 -15.84 1.44 7.17
N GLU A 103 -16.72 2.41 6.92
CA GLU A 103 -17.85 2.27 5.98
C GLU A 103 -17.41 2.34 4.50
N HIS A 104 -16.18 2.78 4.26
CA HIS A 104 -15.60 3.01 2.93
C HIS A 104 -14.32 2.21 2.69
N MET A 105 -14.05 1.19 3.50
CA MET A 105 -12.94 0.26 3.34
C MET A 105 -13.33 -0.92 2.44
N SER A 106 -12.88 -0.88 1.20
CA SER A 106 -12.95 -2.03 0.30
C SER A 106 -11.76 -2.06 -0.65
N THR A 107 -11.46 -3.22 -1.24
CA THR A 107 -10.44 -3.34 -2.30
C THR A 107 -10.71 -2.37 -3.45
N LEU A 108 -11.98 -2.18 -3.81
CA LEU A 108 -12.41 -1.24 -4.84
C LEU A 108 -11.97 0.18 -4.48
N THR A 109 -12.19 0.59 -3.23
CA THR A 109 -11.81 1.94 -2.79
C THR A 109 -10.29 2.11 -2.71
N VAL A 110 -9.56 1.09 -2.25
CA VAL A 110 -8.08 1.09 -2.25
C VAL A 110 -7.52 1.18 -3.68
N ALA A 111 -8.15 0.52 -4.66
CA ALA A 111 -7.73 0.63 -6.06
C ALA A 111 -7.97 2.03 -6.63
N LYS A 112 -9.05 2.72 -6.21
CA LYS A 112 -9.29 4.14 -6.57
C LYS A 112 -8.26 5.07 -5.91
N ASP A 113 -7.85 4.80 -4.66
CA ASP A 113 -6.78 5.55 -3.99
C ASP A 113 -5.46 5.41 -4.75
N LEU A 114 -5.14 4.19 -5.18
CA LEU A 114 -3.94 3.90 -5.95
C LEU A 114 -3.92 4.71 -7.26
N ASP A 115 -5.07 4.94 -7.90
CA ASP A 115 -5.15 5.80 -9.09
C ASP A 115 -4.93 7.28 -8.76
N GLN A 116 -5.38 7.76 -7.59
CA GLN A 116 -5.06 9.11 -7.13
C GLN A 116 -3.56 9.27 -6.86
N LEU A 117 -2.92 8.27 -6.24
CA LEU A 117 -1.48 8.27 -6.03
C LEU A 117 -0.70 8.28 -7.34
N ARG A 118 -1.10 7.46 -8.33
CA ARG A 118 -0.51 7.47 -9.68
C ARG A 118 -0.58 8.86 -10.30
N LYS A 119 -1.74 9.52 -10.23
CA LYS A 119 -1.92 10.90 -10.72
C LYS A 119 -1.03 11.88 -9.96
N ALA A 120 -0.92 11.74 -8.64
CA ALA A 120 -0.13 12.62 -7.79
C ALA A 120 1.38 12.55 -8.10
N VAL A 121 1.90 11.37 -8.47
CA VAL A 121 3.30 11.23 -8.91
C VAL A 121 3.53 11.62 -10.38
N GLY A 122 2.47 11.99 -11.11
CA GLY A 122 2.52 12.47 -12.50
C GLY A 122 2.64 11.37 -13.56
N ASP A 123 2.48 10.09 -13.19
CA ASP A 123 2.61 8.98 -14.14
C ASP A 123 1.30 8.77 -14.92
N ARG A 124 1.39 8.62 -16.25
CA ARG A 124 0.22 8.34 -17.11
C ARG A 124 -0.34 6.94 -16.89
N GLU A 125 0.55 5.96 -16.72
CA GLU A 125 0.22 4.55 -16.54
C GLU A 125 0.98 4.02 -15.32
N ILE A 126 0.39 3.05 -14.61
CA ILE A 126 0.97 2.48 -13.40
C ILE A 126 1.96 1.35 -13.73
N ASN A 127 3.05 1.31 -12.97
CA ASN A 127 3.81 0.08 -12.76
C ASN A 127 3.52 -0.40 -11.33
N TYR A 128 3.08 -1.64 -11.17
CA TYR A 128 2.65 -2.13 -9.87
C TYR A 128 3.18 -3.53 -9.56
N ILE A 129 3.61 -3.72 -8.32
CA ILE A 129 3.97 -5.02 -7.75
C ILE A 129 3.09 -5.25 -6.51
N GLY A 130 2.21 -6.24 -6.60
CA GLY A 130 1.35 -6.66 -5.49
C GLY A 130 1.73 -8.02 -4.97
N PHE A 131 1.85 -8.15 -3.65
CA PHE A 131 2.07 -9.43 -2.98
C PHE A 131 0.81 -9.84 -2.21
N SER A 132 0.48 -11.14 -2.20
CA SER A 132 -0.65 -11.66 -1.41
C SER A 132 -1.96 -10.90 -1.70
N TYR A 133 -2.66 -10.34 -0.73
CA TYR A 133 -3.85 -9.49 -0.98
C TYR A 133 -3.59 -8.30 -1.90
N GLY A 134 -2.35 -7.81 -2.01
CA GLY A 134 -1.96 -6.79 -2.98
C GLY A 134 -2.23 -7.23 -4.43
N THR A 135 -2.26 -8.54 -4.69
CA THR A 135 -2.68 -9.08 -6.00
C THR A 135 -4.13 -8.78 -6.32
N MET A 136 -5.05 -8.83 -5.33
CA MET A 136 -6.43 -8.38 -5.51
C MET A 136 -6.52 -6.88 -5.77
N VAL A 137 -5.69 -6.07 -5.10
CA VAL A 137 -5.65 -4.62 -5.35
C VAL A 137 -5.20 -4.35 -6.78
N GLY A 138 -4.12 -5.01 -7.24
CA GLY A 138 -3.61 -4.89 -8.60
C GLY A 138 -4.61 -5.36 -9.66
N ALA A 139 -5.24 -6.52 -9.46
CA ALA A 139 -6.27 -7.05 -10.35
C ALA A 139 -7.52 -6.15 -10.38
N THR A 140 -7.95 -5.63 -9.23
CA THR A 140 -9.06 -4.66 -9.15
C THR A 140 -8.70 -3.36 -9.89
N TYR A 141 -7.48 -2.85 -9.71
CA TYR A 141 -7.01 -1.67 -10.43
C TYR A 141 -7.05 -1.87 -11.94
N ALA A 142 -6.52 -2.99 -12.43
CA ALA A 142 -6.50 -3.31 -13.85
C ALA A 142 -7.92 -3.44 -14.45
N ASN A 143 -8.89 -3.93 -13.69
CA ASN A 143 -10.29 -3.99 -14.13
C ASN A 143 -10.96 -2.62 -14.16
N LEU A 144 -10.66 -1.72 -13.20
CA LEU A 144 -11.24 -0.38 -13.16
C LEU A 144 -10.61 0.59 -14.15
N PHE A 145 -9.30 0.46 -14.38
CA PHE A 145 -8.48 1.41 -15.12
C PHE A 145 -7.55 0.70 -16.12
N PRO A 146 -8.08 -0.11 -17.05
CA PRO A 146 -7.26 -0.94 -17.93
C PRO A 146 -6.29 -0.10 -18.80
N GLU A 147 -6.73 1.07 -19.25
CA GLU A 147 -5.92 2.03 -20.04
C GLU A 147 -4.81 2.72 -19.24
N ASN A 148 -4.80 2.56 -17.92
CA ASN A 148 -3.80 3.19 -17.04
C ASN A 148 -2.77 2.16 -16.54
N VAL A 149 -2.63 0.99 -17.16
CA VAL A 149 -1.68 -0.06 -16.75
C VAL A 149 -0.55 -0.21 -17.75
N ARG A 150 0.69 0.07 -17.32
CA ARG A 150 1.90 -0.19 -18.10
C ARG A 150 2.46 -1.57 -17.82
N ALA A 151 2.62 -1.91 -16.54
CA ALA A 151 3.18 -3.17 -16.11
C ALA A 151 2.59 -3.60 -14.76
N LEU A 152 2.27 -4.89 -14.65
CA LEU A 152 1.68 -5.48 -13.45
C LEU A 152 2.39 -6.78 -13.08
N VAL A 153 2.90 -6.85 -11.86
CA VAL A 153 3.41 -8.08 -11.24
C VAL A 153 2.51 -8.41 -10.05
N ILE A 154 1.97 -9.63 -10.04
CA ILE A 154 1.11 -10.13 -8.97
C ILE A 154 1.70 -11.44 -8.44
N ASP A 155 2.30 -11.39 -7.25
CA ASP A 155 3.04 -12.49 -6.64
C ASP A 155 2.31 -13.03 -5.40
N GLY A 156 2.18 -14.35 -5.29
CA GLY A 156 1.30 -15.00 -4.31
C GLY A 156 -0.17 -14.67 -4.55
N ASN A 157 -0.65 -14.96 -5.77
CA ASN A 157 -1.95 -14.52 -6.27
C ASN A 157 -3.13 -15.02 -5.43
N VAL A 158 -4.01 -14.08 -5.08
CA VAL A 158 -5.33 -14.36 -4.50
C VAL A 158 -6.36 -14.26 -5.63
N ASP A 159 -6.89 -15.41 -6.02
CA ASP A 159 -7.95 -15.49 -7.03
C ASP A 159 -9.22 -14.78 -6.53
N PRO A 160 -9.72 -13.73 -7.21
CA PRO A 160 -10.95 -13.04 -6.82
C PRO A 160 -12.17 -13.97 -6.81
N GLU A 161 -12.12 -15.07 -7.56
CA GLU A 161 -13.19 -16.06 -7.67
C GLU A 161 -12.97 -17.26 -6.72
N CYS A 162 -11.97 -17.17 -5.83
CA CYS A 162 -11.57 -18.25 -4.93
C CYS A 162 -12.73 -18.79 -4.08
N ASP A 163 -13.64 -17.94 -3.58
CA ASP A 163 -14.80 -18.40 -2.83
C ASP A 163 -15.78 -19.22 -3.69
N LYS A 164 -15.98 -18.84 -4.97
CA LYS A 164 -16.82 -19.60 -5.90
C LYS A 164 -16.18 -20.94 -6.27
N ALA A 165 -14.85 -21.00 -6.29
CA ALA A 165 -14.11 -22.23 -6.53
C ALA A 165 -14.28 -23.26 -5.40
N GLY A 166 -14.70 -22.82 -4.20
CA GLY A 166 -14.84 -23.68 -3.02
C GLY A 166 -13.53 -24.42 -2.74
N ALA A 167 -13.62 -25.67 -2.28
CA ALA A 167 -12.47 -26.49 -1.87
C ALA A 167 -11.33 -26.62 -2.92
N ARG A 168 -11.56 -26.23 -4.18
CA ARG A 168 -10.51 -26.15 -5.23
C ARG A 168 -9.55 -24.98 -5.05
N CYS A 169 -9.91 -23.96 -4.25
CA CYS A 169 -9.02 -22.87 -3.89
C CYS A 169 -8.64 -22.95 -2.40
N ALA A 170 -7.34 -23.00 -2.12
CA ALA A 170 -6.83 -23.09 -0.74
C ALA A 170 -7.31 -21.95 0.17
N PHE A 171 -7.69 -20.80 -0.40
CA PHE A 171 -8.19 -19.63 0.33
C PHE A 171 -9.73 -19.50 0.38
N SER A 172 -10.51 -20.41 -0.23
CA SER A 172 -11.98 -20.31 -0.25
C SER A 172 -12.61 -20.54 1.12
N GLY A 173 -13.58 -19.75 1.55
CA GLY A 173 -14.26 -19.95 2.83
C GLY A 173 -13.38 -19.70 4.07
N ASN A 174 -14.00 -19.75 5.26
CA ASN A 174 -13.36 -19.37 6.52
C ASN A 174 -12.10 -20.23 6.81
N ALA A 175 -11.05 -19.59 7.36
CA ALA A 175 -9.81 -20.24 7.74
C ALA A 175 -10.01 -21.31 8.83
N ARG A 176 -11.00 -21.13 9.73
CA ARG A 176 -11.20 -22.02 10.88
C ARG A 176 -11.47 -23.49 10.48
N PRO A 177 -12.44 -23.81 9.61
CA PRO A 177 -12.62 -25.17 9.09
C PRO A 177 -11.36 -25.80 8.47
N LYS A 178 -10.49 -25.00 7.84
CA LYS A 178 -9.24 -25.49 7.23
C LYS A 178 -8.20 -25.86 8.28
N PHE A 179 -8.06 -25.04 9.32
CA PHE A 179 -7.21 -25.38 10.47
C PHE A 179 -7.74 -26.61 11.22
N ASP A 180 -9.06 -26.76 11.33
CA ASP A 180 -9.68 -27.95 11.91
C ASP A 180 -9.38 -29.19 11.05
N ALA A 181 -9.48 -29.10 9.72
CA ALA A 181 -9.13 -30.18 8.80
C ALA A 181 -7.63 -30.53 8.83
N LEU A 182 -6.74 -29.53 8.87
CA LEU A 182 -5.31 -29.73 9.01
C LEU A 182 -4.97 -30.42 10.33
N ARG A 183 -5.56 -29.96 11.45
CA ARG A 183 -5.42 -30.61 12.75
C ARG A 183 -5.82 -32.08 12.68
N ASP A 184 -6.96 -32.37 12.07
CA ASP A 184 -7.47 -33.74 11.99
C ASP A 184 -6.62 -34.61 11.07
N ARG A 185 -5.98 -34.05 10.02
CA ARG A 185 -4.97 -34.73 9.20
C ARG A 185 -3.68 -35.01 9.95
N LEU A 186 -3.17 -34.05 10.72
CA LEU A 186 -1.95 -34.20 11.51
C LEU A 186 -2.10 -35.25 12.63
N ARG A 187 -3.31 -35.47 13.13
CA ARG A 187 -3.63 -36.57 14.06
C ARG A 187 -3.45 -37.96 13.46
N GLN A 188 -3.47 -38.10 12.14
CA GLN A 188 -3.33 -39.38 11.43
C GLN A 188 -1.87 -39.74 11.14
N GLY A 189 -0.93 -38.86 11.47
CA GLY A 189 0.50 -39.03 11.25
C GLY A 189 1.14 -37.77 10.66
N PRO A 190 2.49 -37.73 10.58
CA PRO A 190 3.21 -36.60 10.02
C PRO A 190 2.70 -36.23 8.63
N ALA A 191 2.54 -34.93 8.37
CA ALA A 191 2.36 -34.38 7.03
C ALA A 191 3.66 -33.67 6.66
N ASP A 192 4.12 -33.82 5.42
CA ASP A 192 5.31 -33.11 4.95
C ASP A 192 4.94 -31.63 4.72
N VAL A 193 5.88 -30.71 4.98
CA VAL A 193 5.65 -29.27 4.75
C VAL A 193 5.52 -28.99 3.24
N SER A 194 6.07 -29.87 2.40
CA SER A 194 5.85 -29.88 0.94
C SER A 194 4.43 -30.33 0.54
N ASP A 195 3.72 -31.07 1.39
CA ASP A 195 2.32 -31.48 1.18
C ASP A 195 1.30 -30.39 1.55
N LEU A 196 1.75 -29.31 2.22
CA LEU A 196 0.88 -28.31 2.84
C LEU A 196 1.02 -26.90 2.24
N GLY A 197 1.75 -26.76 1.13
CA GLY A 197 1.74 -25.60 0.23
C GLY A 197 1.44 -24.25 0.88
N GLY A 198 2.37 -23.69 1.65
CA GLY A 198 2.22 -22.32 2.13
C GLY A 198 3.04 -21.96 3.37
N GLY A 199 4.14 -21.25 3.16
CA GLY A 199 4.87 -20.57 4.22
C GLY A 199 4.10 -19.35 4.74
N SER A 200 3.91 -19.31 6.06
CA SER A 200 3.65 -18.15 6.94
C SER A 200 2.46 -17.20 6.68
N ALA A 201 1.60 -17.06 7.70
CA ALA A 201 0.70 -15.92 7.88
C ALA A 201 0.85 -15.33 9.29
N PRO A 202 1.06 -14.00 9.42
CA PRO A 202 0.64 -13.27 10.61
C PRO A 202 -0.12 -11.96 10.33
N SER A 203 -0.59 -11.68 9.12
CA SER A 203 -1.13 -10.35 8.76
C SER A 203 -2.60 -10.08 9.09
N THR A 204 -3.27 -10.86 9.94
CA THR A 204 -4.62 -10.52 10.42
C THR A 204 -4.54 -9.55 11.60
N LEU A 205 -4.18 -8.30 11.34
CA LEU A 205 -4.49 -7.20 12.25
C LEU A 205 -4.93 -5.99 11.42
N ILE A 206 -6.24 -5.91 11.18
CA ILE A 206 -6.90 -4.60 11.15
C ILE A 206 -6.81 -4.10 12.59
N GLY A 207 -5.93 -3.14 12.84
CA GLY A 207 -5.79 -2.56 14.17
C GLY A 207 -4.50 -1.76 14.29
N CYS A 208 -4.63 -0.54 14.80
CA CYS A 208 -3.47 0.28 15.15
C CYS A 208 -2.60 -0.52 16.13
N LEU A 209 -1.28 -0.54 15.92
CA LEU A 209 -0.40 -1.25 16.84
C LEU A 209 -0.33 -0.45 18.14
N PRO A 210 -0.35 -1.10 19.33
CA PRO A 210 -0.13 -0.42 20.60
C PRO A 210 1.22 0.32 20.58
N GLY A 211 1.19 1.65 20.47
CA GLY A 211 2.38 2.49 20.34
C GLY A 211 2.30 3.55 19.24
N ASP A 212 1.33 3.48 18.33
CA ASP A 212 1.09 4.52 17.32
C ASP A 212 0.67 5.84 18.01
N ARG A 213 1.65 6.70 18.30
CA ARG A 213 1.43 8.09 18.73
C ARG A 213 1.61 9.00 17.52
N PRO A 214 0.81 10.08 17.39
CA PRO A 214 1.01 11.05 16.33
C PRO A 214 2.34 11.76 16.55
N VAL A 215 3.31 11.54 15.67
CA VAL A 215 4.46 12.46 15.52
C VAL A 215 4.10 13.47 14.44
N VAL A 216 2.99 14.19 14.64
CA VAL A 216 2.78 15.46 13.94
C VAL A 216 3.44 16.54 14.80
N ARG A 217 4.74 16.74 14.62
CA ARG A 217 5.25 18.11 14.76
C ARG A 217 4.96 18.81 13.45
N ALA A 218 3.73 19.30 13.31
CA ALA A 218 3.47 20.38 12.38
C ALA A 218 4.42 21.52 12.77
N ARG A 219 5.48 21.72 11.99
CA ARG A 219 6.12 23.03 11.98
C ARG A 219 5.13 23.89 11.19
N PRO A 220 4.45 24.87 11.82
CA PRO A 220 3.60 25.78 11.06
C PRO A 220 4.45 26.42 9.95
N PRO A 221 3.90 26.68 8.76
CA PRO A 221 4.61 27.44 7.75
C PRO A 221 5.00 28.78 8.38
N ASP A 222 6.31 29.08 8.32
CA ASP A 222 6.86 30.36 8.74
C ASP A 222 6.25 31.42 7.82
N VAL A 223 5.15 32.04 8.24
CA VAL A 223 4.59 33.24 7.59
C VAL A 223 5.52 34.38 7.93
N ARG A 224 6.70 34.40 7.31
CA ARG A 224 7.45 35.64 7.16
C ARG A 224 6.76 36.42 6.07
N ARG A 225 6.09 37.50 6.49
CA ARG A 225 5.79 38.66 5.67
C ARG A 225 7.09 39.20 5.06
N GLY A 226 7.52 38.61 3.96
CA GLY A 226 8.54 39.16 3.08
C GLY A 226 7.84 40.05 2.07
N GLY A 227 7.90 41.36 2.30
CA GLY A 227 7.34 42.36 1.39
C GLY A 227 7.90 42.19 -0.02
N LEU A 228 6.99 42.04 -0.98
CA LEU A 228 7.29 42.33 -2.37
C LEU A 228 7.63 43.82 -2.46
N ARG A 229 8.92 44.13 -2.65
CA ARG A 229 9.35 45.42 -3.16
C ARG A 229 8.74 45.60 -4.54
N GLN A 230 7.97 46.67 -4.73
CA GLN A 230 7.64 47.19 -6.05
C GLN A 230 8.90 47.77 -6.70
N PRO A 231 9.00 47.75 -8.04
CA PRO A 231 10.14 48.27 -8.77
C PRO A 231 10.17 49.80 -8.74
N ALA A 232 11.36 50.36 -8.95
CA ALA A 232 11.68 51.78 -8.93
C ALA A 232 10.79 52.61 -9.87
N GLU A 233 10.40 53.80 -9.40
CA GLU A 233 10.02 54.93 -10.25
C GLU A 233 10.97 56.10 -9.96
N ASP A 234 11.46 56.67 -11.06
CA ASP A 234 12.30 57.86 -11.14
C ASP A 234 11.60 59.11 -10.56
N GLN A 235 12.31 59.82 -9.68
CA GLN A 235 12.52 61.28 -9.69
C GLN A 235 13.42 61.73 -8.55
#